data_AF-A0A1G0UNP3-F1
#
_entry.id   AF-A0A1G0UNP3-F1
#
_cell.length_a   1.000
_cell.length_b   1.000
_cell.length_c   1.000
_cell.angle_alpha   90.00
_cell.angle_beta   90.00
_cell.angle_gamma   90.00
#
_symmetry.space_group_name_H-M   'P 1'
#
loop_
_entity.id
_entity.type
_entity.pdbx_description
1 polymer ?
#
loop_
_entity_poly.entity_id
_entity_poly.type
_entity_poly.pdbx_seq_one_letter_code
_entity_poly.pdbx_strand_id
1 'polypeptide(L)'
;MRIGVTTFINATTSMTANGRVAIAKSFYKRYAFVLNIAMKQQFQAAGATDAQINEVASAGATLYSSIKTSADLNQMADAFVQYHTSIKSQLKVTLSSYAATIETVDTSINEAASAKAILNTSLNGTILLDAIINAYVTFFNSVKTSTQVALVGASSAQVNAASQILILANMN
;
A
#
# COMPACT_ATOMS: atom_id res chain seq x y z
N MET A 1 4.56 5.66 -7.43
CA MET A 1 3.55 6.11 -8.42
C MET A 1 2.56 7.14 -7.85
N ARG A 2 2.30 7.19 -6.54
CA ARG A 2 1.52 8.28 -5.89
C ARG A 2 2.22 9.64 -5.82
N ILE A 3 3.55 9.65 -5.77
CA ILE A 3 4.40 10.85 -5.78
C ILE A 3 3.92 11.88 -6.80
N GLY A 4 3.82 11.48 -8.08
CA GLY A 4 3.38 12.38 -9.15
C GLY A 4 1.92 12.84 -9.04
N VAL A 5 1.03 12.02 -8.48
CA VAL A 5 -0.39 12.38 -8.31
C VAL A 5 -0.57 13.39 -7.17
N THR A 6 0.09 13.17 -6.04
CA THR A 6 0.04 14.10 -4.91
C THR A 6 0.62 15.45 -5.30
N THR A 7 1.79 15.49 -5.96
CA THR A 7 2.36 16.74 -6.48
C THR A 7 1.41 17.41 -7.47
N PHE A 8 0.89 16.65 -8.44
CA PHE A 8 0.01 17.21 -9.47
C PHE A 8 -1.31 17.74 -8.90
N ILE A 9 -1.94 17.00 -7.99
CA ILE A 9 -3.17 17.43 -7.32
C ILE A 9 -2.91 18.66 -6.43
N ASN A 10 -1.81 18.68 -5.67
CA ASN A 10 -1.45 19.81 -4.82
C ASN A 10 -1.12 21.06 -5.66
N ALA A 11 -0.50 20.89 -6.83
CA ALA A 11 -0.15 21.98 -7.74
C ALA A 11 -1.34 22.51 -8.57
N THR A 12 -2.49 21.83 -8.58
CA THR A 12 -3.65 22.18 -9.41
C THR A 12 -4.82 22.69 -8.58
N THR A 13 -4.58 23.74 -7.80
CA THR A 13 -5.60 24.42 -6.98
C THR A 13 -6.75 25.01 -7.79
N SER A 14 -6.58 25.22 -9.10
CA SER A 14 -7.58 25.72 -10.04
C SER A 14 -8.45 24.64 -10.69
N MET A 15 -8.20 23.35 -10.41
CA MET A 15 -8.90 22.26 -11.09
C MET A 15 -10.24 21.94 -10.42
N THR A 16 -11.27 21.74 -11.23
CA THR A 16 -12.61 21.37 -10.73
C THR A 16 -12.56 20.01 -10.01
N ALA A 17 -13.47 19.80 -9.05
CA ALA A 17 -13.57 18.54 -8.32
C ALA A 17 -13.68 17.32 -9.26
N ASN A 18 -14.46 17.43 -10.32
CA ASN A 18 -14.61 16.38 -11.35
C ASN A 18 -13.29 16.10 -12.10
N GLY A 19 -12.50 17.15 -12.40
CA GLY A 19 -11.17 16.99 -12.98
C GLY A 19 -10.21 16.25 -12.04
N ARG A 20 -10.22 16.59 -10.74
CA ARG A 20 -9.40 15.92 -9.72
C ARG A 20 -9.74 14.44 -9.61
N VAL A 21 -11.03 14.11 -9.58
CA VAL A 21 -11.52 12.72 -9.53
C VAL A 21 -11.12 11.96 -10.79
N ALA A 22 -11.31 12.52 -11.99
CA ALA A 22 -10.98 11.85 -13.24
C ALA A 22 -9.49 11.51 -13.35
N ILE A 23 -8.63 12.45 -12.94
CA ILE A 23 -7.18 12.26 -12.93
C ILE A 23 -6.78 11.21 -11.89
N ALA A 24 -7.24 11.36 -10.64
CA ALA A 24 -6.97 10.38 -9.59
C ALA A 24 -7.41 8.97 -10.00
N LYS A 25 -8.61 8.82 -10.56
CA LYS A 25 -9.11 7.55 -11.09
C LYS A 25 -8.18 6.95 -12.14
N SER A 26 -7.74 7.75 -13.11
CA SER A 26 -6.84 7.28 -14.17
C SER A 26 -5.53 6.73 -13.60
N PHE A 27 -4.93 7.45 -12.66
CA PHE A 27 -3.69 7.04 -12.00
C PHE A 27 -3.89 5.83 -11.09
N TYR A 28 -4.92 5.82 -10.24
CA TYR A 28 -5.16 4.73 -9.31
C TYR A 28 -5.52 3.43 -10.02
N LYS A 29 -6.19 3.46 -11.17
CA LYS A 29 -6.37 2.25 -12.00
C LYS A 29 -5.04 1.65 -12.47
N ARG A 30 -4.12 2.48 -12.97
CA ARG A 30 -2.78 2.03 -13.41
C ARG A 30 -1.97 1.52 -12.21
N TYR A 31 -2.07 2.22 -11.08
CA TYR A 31 -1.41 1.80 -9.86
C TYR A 31 -1.95 0.45 -9.36
N ALA A 32 -3.27 0.25 -9.33
CA ALA A 32 -3.88 -1.02 -8.91
C ALA A 32 -3.42 -2.19 -9.78
N PHE A 33 -3.27 -1.99 -11.10
CA PHE A 33 -2.72 -3.00 -11.99
C PHE A 33 -1.28 -3.38 -11.64
N VAL A 34 -0.39 -2.40 -11.48
CA VAL A 34 1.02 -2.65 -11.13
C VAL A 34 1.16 -3.20 -9.72
N LEU A 35 0.35 -2.72 -8.78
CA LEU A 35 0.26 -3.20 -7.41
C LEU A 35 -0.12 -4.68 -7.36
N ASN A 36 -1.09 -5.11 -8.18
CA ASN A 36 -1.47 -6.51 -8.28
C ASN A 36 -0.31 -7.40 -8.72
N ILE A 37 0.43 -6.99 -9.75
CA ILE A 37 1.61 -7.73 -10.24
C ILE A 37 2.68 -7.82 -9.14
N ALA A 38 2.99 -6.68 -8.52
CA ALA A 38 3.98 -6.62 -7.45
C ALA A 38 3.58 -7.51 -6.26
N MET A 39 2.32 -7.47 -5.83
CA MET A 39 1.84 -8.30 -4.72
C MET A 39 1.93 -9.78 -5.04
N LYS A 40 1.50 -10.23 -6.21
CA LYS A 40 1.63 -11.64 -6.58
C LYS A 40 3.07 -12.12 -6.48
N GLN A 41 4.02 -11.33 -6.98
CA GLN A 41 5.44 -11.65 -6.90
C GLN A 41 5.95 -11.73 -5.45
N GLN A 42 5.56 -10.78 -4.60
CA GLN A 42 5.98 -10.81 -3.19
C GLN A 42 5.34 -11.96 -2.43
N PHE A 43 4.07 -12.29 -2.67
CA PHE A 43 3.44 -13.45 -2.06
C PHE A 43 4.12 -14.75 -2.49
N GLN A 44 4.47 -14.89 -3.77
CA GLN A 44 5.25 -16.02 -4.23
C GLN A 44 6.61 -16.11 -3.52
N ALA A 45 7.31 -14.98 -3.35
CA ALA A 45 8.56 -14.92 -2.60
C ALA A 45 8.41 -15.22 -1.09
N ALA A 46 7.23 -14.95 -0.52
CA ALA A 46 6.89 -15.34 0.85
C ALA A 46 6.56 -16.83 1.01
N GLY A 47 6.51 -17.59 -0.08
CA GLY A 47 6.14 -19.01 -0.08
C GLY A 47 4.65 -19.28 -0.21
N ALA A 48 3.88 -18.34 -0.77
CA ALA A 48 2.46 -18.54 -1.02
C ALA A 48 2.21 -19.64 -2.06
N THR A 49 1.14 -20.39 -1.88
CA THR A 49 0.67 -21.37 -2.88
C THR A 49 -0.03 -20.68 -4.04
N ASP A 50 -0.21 -21.38 -5.17
CA ASP A 50 -0.94 -20.84 -6.33
C ASP A 50 -2.38 -20.41 -5.97
N ALA A 51 -3.04 -21.16 -5.08
CA ALA A 51 -4.37 -20.80 -4.58
C ALA A 51 -4.33 -19.45 -3.84
N GLN A 52 -3.35 -19.25 -2.96
CA GLN A 52 -3.17 -18.00 -2.23
C GLN A 52 -2.80 -16.84 -3.17
N ILE A 53 -1.99 -17.08 -4.20
CA ILE A 53 -1.65 -16.09 -5.23
C ILE A 53 -2.92 -15.70 -6.03
N ASN A 54 -3.85 -16.62 -6.28
CA ASN A 54 -5.12 -16.33 -6.93
C ASN A 54 -6.05 -15.48 -6.05
N GLU A 55 -6.04 -15.67 -4.73
CA GLU A 55 -6.75 -14.78 -3.79
C GLU A 55 -6.18 -13.35 -3.84
N VAL A 56 -4.85 -13.22 -3.85
CA VAL A 56 -4.18 -11.91 -4.03
C VAL A 56 -4.57 -11.27 -5.37
N ALA A 57 -4.60 -12.06 -6.44
CA ALA A 57 -5.00 -11.58 -7.76
C ALA A 57 -6.46 -11.09 -7.78
N SER A 58 -7.35 -11.79 -7.08
CA SER A 58 -8.76 -11.46 -6.95
C SER A 58 -8.97 -10.17 -6.13
N ALA A 59 -8.20 -9.98 -5.05
CA ALA A 59 -8.18 -8.72 -4.32
C ALA A 59 -7.73 -7.55 -5.21
N GLY A 60 -6.69 -7.75 -6.04
CA GLY A 60 -6.22 -6.74 -6.98
C GLY A 60 -7.24 -6.39 -8.08
N ALA A 61 -7.94 -7.39 -8.60
CA ALA A 61 -9.03 -7.19 -9.57
C ALA A 61 -10.20 -6.42 -8.95
N THR A 62 -10.54 -6.75 -7.69
CA THR A 62 -11.58 -6.05 -6.92
C THR A 62 -11.21 -4.58 -6.72
N LEU A 63 -9.98 -4.29 -6.28
CA LEU A 63 -9.48 -2.92 -6.14
C LEU A 63 -9.61 -2.13 -7.45
N TYR A 64 -9.15 -2.71 -8.57
CA TYR A 64 -9.25 -2.08 -9.88
C TYR A 64 -10.69 -1.77 -10.27
N SER A 65 -11.60 -2.73 -10.07
CA SER A 65 -13.03 -2.57 -10.35
C SER A 65 -13.64 -1.46 -9.50
N SER A 66 -13.38 -1.46 -8.19
CA SER A 66 -13.88 -0.45 -7.27
C SER A 66 -13.43 0.95 -7.67
N ILE A 67 -12.14 1.14 -7.99
CA ILE A 67 -11.62 2.44 -8.47
C ILE A 67 -12.31 2.87 -9.78
N LYS A 68 -12.54 1.92 -10.70
CA LYS A 68 -13.22 2.21 -11.98
C LYS A 68 -14.62 2.78 -11.74
N THR A 69 -15.36 2.21 -10.79
CA THR A 69 -16.74 2.61 -10.46
C THR A 69 -16.86 3.75 -9.45
N SER A 70 -15.79 4.11 -8.73
CA SER A 70 -15.82 5.19 -7.72
C SER A 70 -16.30 6.53 -8.30
N ALA A 71 -17.23 7.19 -7.62
CA ALA A 71 -17.74 8.52 -7.97
C ALA A 71 -16.84 9.66 -7.44
N ASP A 72 -16.09 9.42 -6.38
CA ASP A 72 -15.28 10.42 -5.69
C ASP A 72 -13.97 9.82 -5.12
N LEU A 73 -13.16 10.67 -4.48
CA LEU A 73 -11.88 10.27 -3.89
C LEU A 73 -12.03 9.44 -2.61
N ASN A 74 -13.12 9.61 -1.86
CA ASN A 74 -13.36 8.86 -0.62
C ASN A 74 -13.66 7.39 -0.95
N GLN A 75 -14.50 7.14 -1.96
CA GLN A 75 -14.76 5.78 -2.43
C GLN A 75 -13.51 5.07 -2.96
N MET A 76 -12.56 5.82 -3.54
CA MET A 76 -11.27 5.24 -3.94
C MET A 76 -10.42 4.92 -2.72
N ALA A 77 -10.40 5.78 -1.70
CA ALA A 77 -9.70 5.52 -0.44
C ALA A 77 -10.25 4.28 0.27
N ASP A 78 -11.59 4.15 0.35
CA ASP A 78 -12.27 2.99 0.92
C ASP A 78 -11.91 1.70 0.17
N ALA A 79 -11.83 1.75 -1.16
CA ALA A 79 -11.40 0.60 -1.96
C ALA A 79 -9.97 0.14 -1.60
N PHE A 80 -9.07 1.09 -1.34
CA PHE A 80 -7.73 0.74 -0.88
C PHE A 80 -7.71 0.18 0.55
N VAL A 81 -8.59 0.63 1.45
CA VAL A 81 -8.72 0.07 2.81
C VAL A 81 -9.21 -1.39 2.76
N GLN A 82 -10.19 -1.68 1.91
CA GLN A 82 -10.70 -3.04 1.69
C GLN A 82 -9.60 -3.95 1.09
N TYR A 83 -8.85 -3.42 0.12
CA TYR A 83 -7.73 -4.12 -0.48
C TYR A 83 -6.64 -4.44 0.56
N HIS A 84 -6.21 -3.45 1.34
CA HIS A 84 -5.24 -3.63 2.43
C HIS A 84 -5.69 -4.71 3.40
N THR A 85 -6.95 -4.68 3.84
CA THR A 85 -7.51 -5.71 4.73
C THR A 85 -7.40 -7.11 4.12
N SER A 86 -7.74 -7.26 2.85
CA SER A 86 -7.66 -8.54 2.12
C SER A 86 -6.22 -9.04 2.02
N ILE A 87 -5.29 -8.15 1.66
CA ILE A 87 -3.86 -8.48 1.55
C ILE A 87 -3.26 -8.86 2.89
N LYS A 88 -3.56 -8.12 3.96
CA LYS A 88 -3.11 -8.47 5.32
C LYS A 88 -3.62 -9.85 5.72
N SER A 89 -4.91 -10.11 5.52
CA SER A 89 -5.50 -11.42 5.81
C SER A 89 -4.75 -12.53 5.09
N GLN A 90 -4.50 -12.34 3.79
CA GLN A 90 -3.78 -13.33 2.99
C GLN A 90 -2.33 -13.50 3.43
N LEU A 91 -1.64 -12.42 3.83
CA LEU A 91 -0.27 -12.49 4.34
C LEU A 91 -0.21 -13.29 5.65
N LYS A 92 -1.19 -13.08 6.54
CA LYS A 92 -1.32 -13.85 7.78
C LYS A 92 -1.59 -15.33 7.51
N VAL A 93 -2.31 -15.67 6.44
CA VAL A 93 -2.51 -17.07 6.04
C VAL A 93 -1.23 -17.67 5.47
N THR A 94 -0.52 -16.94 4.60
CA THR A 94 0.74 -17.40 3.98
C THR A 94 1.84 -17.59 5.02
N LEU A 95 1.93 -16.68 6.00
CA LEU A 95 2.91 -16.72 7.08
C LEU A 95 2.21 -16.98 8.43
N SER A 96 1.45 -18.06 8.51
CA SER A 96 0.58 -18.39 9.65
C SER A 96 1.29 -18.38 11.01
N SER A 97 2.53 -18.88 11.08
CA SER A 97 3.36 -18.84 12.29
C SER A 97 3.66 -17.43 12.79
N TYR A 98 3.55 -16.41 11.93
CA TYR A 98 3.83 -15.00 12.22
C TYR A 98 2.56 -14.13 12.17
N ALA A 99 1.37 -14.73 12.12
CA ALA A 99 0.12 -13.99 11.90
C ALA A 99 -0.13 -12.90 12.95
N ALA A 100 0.16 -13.18 14.23
CA ALA A 100 0.03 -12.19 15.32
C ALA A 100 1.03 -11.05 15.16
N THR A 101 2.28 -11.39 14.84
CA THR A 101 3.36 -10.43 14.59
C THR A 101 3.04 -9.52 13.40
N ILE A 102 2.51 -10.07 12.32
CA ILE A 102 2.07 -9.31 11.14
C ILE A 102 0.97 -8.31 11.53
N GLU A 103 0.02 -8.71 12.38
CA GLU A 103 -1.01 -7.81 12.89
C GLU A 103 -0.41 -6.66 13.71
N THR A 104 0.56 -6.96 14.59
CA THR A 104 1.25 -5.96 15.40
C THR A 104 2.01 -4.97 14.52
N VAL A 105 2.77 -5.46 13.53
CA VAL A 105 3.51 -4.58 12.60
C VAL A 105 2.53 -3.70 11.83
N ASP A 106 1.47 -4.28 11.25
CA ASP A 106 0.47 -3.50 10.51
C ASP A 106 -0.22 -2.44 11.37
N THR A 107 -0.55 -2.78 12.62
CA THR A 107 -1.13 -1.83 13.58
C THR A 107 -0.15 -0.68 13.84
N SER A 108 1.12 -0.98 14.12
CA SER A 108 2.15 0.04 14.37
C SER A 108 2.37 0.98 13.18
N ILE A 109 2.13 0.50 11.95
CA ILE A 109 2.23 1.30 10.72
C ILE A 109 1.05 2.29 10.62
N ASN A 110 -0.10 2.01 11.22
CA ASN A 110 -1.33 2.79 11.07
C ASN A 110 -1.75 3.58 12.32
N GLU A 111 -1.04 3.46 13.45
CA GLU A 111 -1.30 4.25 14.66
C GLU A 111 -1.14 5.77 14.46
N ALA A 112 -1.64 6.58 15.40
CA ALA A 112 -1.68 8.04 15.29
C ALA A 112 -0.31 8.71 15.16
N ALA A 113 0.75 8.11 15.71
CA ALA A 113 2.15 8.57 15.62
C ALA A 113 3.03 7.61 14.81
N SER A 114 2.45 6.96 13.81
CA SER A 114 3.08 5.92 13.00
C SER A 114 3.91 6.44 11.83
N ALA A 115 4.63 5.53 11.19
CA ALA A 115 5.30 5.76 9.91
C ALA A 115 4.35 6.35 8.85
N LYS A 116 3.08 5.91 8.81
CA LYS A 116 2.09 6.41 7.86
C LYS A 116 1.60 7.81 8.20
N ALA A 117 1.43 8.11 9.49
CA ALA A 117 1.08 9.46 9.94
C ALA A 117 2.21 10.47 9.60
N ILE A 118 3.46 10.07 9.81
CA ILE A 118 4.64 10.87 9.42
C ILE A 118 4.66 11.08 7.90
N LEU A 119 4.48 10.02 7.11
CA LEU A 119 4.40 10.11 5.65
C LEU A 119 3.31 11.11 5.22
N ASN A 120 2.09 10.96 5.71
CA ASN A 120 0.97 11.83 5.36
C ASN A 120 1.25 13.30 5.72
N THR A 121 1.86 13.55 6.87
CA THR A 121 2.25 14.89 7.31
C THR A 121 3.31 15.48 6.37
N SER A 122 4.35 14.71 6.02
CA SER A 122 5.39 15.16 5.10
C SER A 122 4.89 15.40 3.67
N LEU A 123 3.83 14.70 3.24
CA LEU A 123 3.20 14.87 1.93
C LEU A 123 2.17 16.00 1.89
N ASN A 124 1.68 16.46 3.04
CA ASN A 124 0.63 17.47 3.09
C ASN A 124 1.15 18.82 2.57
N GLY A 125 0.51 19.34 1.53
CA GLY A 125 0.85 20.65 0.94
C GLY A 125 2.20 20.73 0.22
N THR A 126 3.02 19.68 0.24
CA THR A 126 4.31 19.70 -0.44
C THR A 126 4.15 19.50 -1.95
N ILE A 127 4.93 20.26 -2.71
CA ILE A 127 5.09 20.12 -4.17
C ILE A 127 6.53 19.80 -4.55
N LEU A 128 7.46 19.81 -3.58
CA LEU A 128 8.88 19.55 -3.81
C LEU A 128 9.11 18.05 -3.96
N LEU A 129 9.59 17.66 -5.14
CA LEU A 129 9.81 16.24 -5.47
C LEU A 129 10.78 15.56 -4.49
N ASP A 130 11.86 16.23 -4.11
CA ASP A 130 12.86 15.67 -3.18
C ASP A 130 12.28 15.45 -1.79
N ALA A 131 11.46 16.38 -1.29
CA ALA A 131 10.77 16.23 -0.01
C ALA A 131 9.82 15.02 -0.03
N ILE A 132 9.11 14.83 -1.15
CA ILE A 132 8.23 13.69 -1.34
C ILE A 132 9.02 12.38 -1.40
N ILE A 133 10.10 12.32 -2.17
CA ILE A 133 10.97 11.14 -2.25
C ILE A 133 11.50 10.77 -0.86
N ASN A 134 12.02 11.75 -0.12
CA ASN A 134 12.54 11.54 1.24
C ASN A 134 11.46 11.04 2.20
N ALA A 135 10.23 11.55 2.11
CA ALA A 135 9.12 11.07 2.92
C ALA A 135 8.81 9.59 2.66
N TYR A 136 8.78 9.18 1.39
CA TYR A 136 8.61 7.77 1.04
C TYR A 136 9.80 6.91 1.48
N VAL A 137 11.05 7.36 1.28
CA VAL A 137 12.23 6.60 1.74
C VAL A 137 12.18 6.34 3.25
N THR A 138 11.83 7.37 4.04
CA THR A 138 11.66 7.24 5.50
C THR A 138 10.57 6.23 5.85
N PHE A 139 9.41 6.29 5.19
CA PHE A 139 8.34 5.31 5.38
C PHE A 139 8.80 3.88 5.09
N PHE A 140 9.43 3.66 3.94
CA PHE A 140 9.91 2.35 3.50
C PHE A 140 10.91 1.76 4.51
N ASN A 141 11.88 2.57 4.96
CA ASN A 141 12.89 2.14 5.92
C ASN A 141 12.29 1.83 7.31
N SER A 142 11.30 2.60 7.75
CA SER A 142 10.61 2.35 9.01
C SER A 142 9.86 1.01 8.97
N VAL A 143 9.03 0.78 7.94
CA VAL A 143 8.28 -0.48 7.80
C VAL A 143 9.22 -1.68 7.68
N LYS A 144 10.29 -1.56 6.89
CA LYS A 144 11.29 -2.62 6.73
C LYS A 144 11.95 -2.97 8.07
N THR A 145 12.40 -1.97 8.82
CA THR A 145 13.03 -2.16 10.14
C THR A 145 12.06 -2.83 11.11
N SER A 146 10.82 -2.34 11.21
CA SER A 146 9.80 -2.94 12.09
C SER A 146 9.51 -4.39 11.73
N THR A 147 9.40 -4.70 10.44
CA THR A 147 9.14 -6.07 9.97
C THR A 147 10.33 -6.99 10.27
N GLN A 148 11.57 -6.53 10.05
CA GLN A 148 12.79 -7.28 10.33
C GLN A 148 12.94 -7.61 11.82
N VAL A 149 12.63 -6.65 12.69
CA VAL A 149 12.68 -6.84 14.15
C VAL A 149 11.59 -7.80 14.60
N ALA A 150 10.41 -7.75 13.98
CA ALA A 150 9.25 -8.51 14.44
C ALA A 150 9.26 -9.97 13.96
N LEU A 151 9.66 -10.24 12.71
CA LEU A 151 9.64 -11.58 12.11
C LEU A 151 10.91 -12.40 12.45
N VAL A 152 11.26 -12.48 13.74
CA VAL A 152 12.41 -13.26 14.20
C VAL A 152 12.24 -14.74 13.85
N GLY A 153 13.27 -15.34 13.27
CA GLY A 153 13.28 -16.75 12.85
C GLY A 153 12.64 -17.03 11.49
N ALA A 154 12.03 -16.03 10.84
CA ALA A 154 11.62 -16.16 9.44
C ALA A 154 12.84 -16.14 8.51
N SER A 155 12.74 -16.77 7.35
CA SER A 155 13.80 -16.69 6.34
C SER A 155 13.95 -15.25 5.81
N SER A 156 15.15 -14.89 5.35
CA SER A 156 15.40 -13.57 4.74
C SER A 156 14.45 -13.29 3.56
N ALA A 157 14.05 -14.32 2.81
CA ALA A 157 13.07 -14.20 1.74
C ALA A 157 11.69 -13.81 2.27
N GLN A 158 11.20 -14.48 3.31
CA GLN A 158 9.91 -14.17 3.95
C GLN A 158 9.91 -12.78 4.58
N VAL A 159 10.98 -12.40 5.28
CA VAL A 159 11.09 -11.06 5.89
C VAL A 159 11.06 -9.97 4.82
N ASN A 160 11.85 -10.13 3.74
CA ASN A 160 11.87 -9.17 2.64
C ASN A 160 10.50 -9.08 1.95
N ALA A 161 9.89 -10.21 1.64
CA ALA A 161 8.58 -10.27 1.00
C ALA A 161 7.48 -9.65 1.88
N ALA A 162 7.39 -10.02 3.16
CA ALA A 162 6.44 -9.46 4.11
C ALA A 162 6.63 -7.95 4.27
N SER A 163 7.88 -7.46 4.33
CA SER A 163 8.17 -6.03 4.39
C SER A 163 7.61 -5.30 3.18
N GLN A 164 7.85 -5.83 1.97
CA GLN A 164 7.34 -5.23 0.73
C GLN A 164 5.81 -5.28 0.65
N ILE A 165 5.19 -6.38 1.06
CA ILE A 165 3.72 -6.50 1.11
C ILE A 165 3.14 -5.46 2.08
N LEU A 166 3.68 -5.34 3.28
CA LEU A 166 3.20 -4.37 4.26
C LEU A 166 3.40 -2.92 3.81
N ILE A 167 4.53 -2.61 3.18
CA ILE A 167 4.76 -1.30 2.55
C ILE A 167 3.67 -1.04 1.50
N LEU A 168 3.56 -1.92 0.51
CA LEU A 168 2.68 -1.71 -0.64
C LEU A 168 1.20 -1.68 -0.27
N ALA A 169 0.78 -2.47 0.73
CA ALA A 169 -0.60 -2.48 1.23
C ALA A 169 -0.96 -1.20 1.99
N ASN A 170 0.03 -0.54 2.62
CA ASN A 170 -0.13 0.68 3.40
C ASN A 170 0.18 1.97 2.63
N MET A 171 0.49 1.88 1.33
CA MET A 171 0.71 3.04 0.44
C MET A 171 -0.61 3.66 -0.07
N ASN A 172 -1.68 3.55 0.71
CA ASN A 172 -3.04 4.01 0.43
C ASN A 172 -3.36 5.36 1.05
#